data_AF-A0A1Q5CLV9-F1
#
_entry.id   AF-A0A1Q5CLV9-F1
#
_cell.length_a   1.000
_cell.length_b   1.000
_cell.length_c   1.000
_cell.angle_alpha   90.00
_cell.angle_beta   90.00
_cell.angle_gamma   90.00
#
_symmetry.space_group_name_H-M   'P 1'
#
loop_
_entity.id
_entity.type
_entity.pdbx_description
1 polymer ?
#
loop_
_entity_poly.entity_id
_entity_poly.type
_entity_poly.pdbx_seq_one_letter_code
_entity_poly.pdbx_strand_id
1 'polypeptide(L)'
;MGFFGTYLFDGHRWTAHQPAEQPTIPEPWLLIDIHDSDIATLIYHPAGPGSGVAYLGDTPRTYFENPDASAPTDVAREAAGLGAWWAQQRGGASDIERSAKEAELTAYLAEDLDPTDIDLDDDDDDDRDDAEIFVEVKTARFLAALDLPVPDDLPR
;
A
#
# COMPACT_ATOMS: atom_id res chain seq x y z
N MET A 1 -19.52 -3.31 -7.90
CA MET A 1 -18.68 -2.90 -9.04
C MET A 1 -17.44 -2.33 -8.41
N GLY A 2 -16.32 -3.05 -8.40
CA GLY A 2 -15.09 -2.59 -7.76
C GLY A 2 -14.28 -1.62 -8.62
N PHE A 3 -13.36 -0.92 -7.97
CA PHE A 3 -12.42 0.01 -8.57
C PHE A 3 -11.15 -0.71 -9.02
N PHE A 4 -10.63 -0.31 -10.19
CA PHE A 4 -9.38 -0.81 -10.74
C PHE A 4 -8.53 0.35 -11.21
N GLY A 5 -7.25 0.34 -10.87
CA GLY A 5 -6.33 1.38 -11.30
C GLY A 5 -4.89 1.05 -10.97
N THR A 6 -4.01 1.23 -11.95
CA THR A 6 -2.56 1.08 -11.76
C THR A 6 -1.88 2.42 -12.01
N TYR A 7 -1.07 2.87 -11.05
CA TYR A 7 -0.44 4.18 -11.06
C TYR A 7 1.05 4.06 -10.75
N LEU A 8 1.89 4.76 -11.52
CA LEU A 8 3.33 4.87 -11.29
C LEU A 8 3.69 6.30 -10.90
N PHE A 9 4.34 6.44 -9.75
CA PHE A 9 4.98 7.66 -9.28
C PHE A 9 6.47 7.64 -9.62
N ASP A 10 6.90 8.62 -10.42
CA ASP A 10 8.29 8.75 -10.91
C ASP A 10 9.20 9.60 -10.00
N GLY A 11 8.75 9.85 -8.77
CA GLY A 11 9.39 10.78 -7.84
C GLY A 11 8.85 12.20 -7.92
N HIS A 12 8.00 12.53 -8.91
CA HIS A 12 7.44 13.87 -9.07
C HIS A 12 5.93 13.86 -9.33
N ARG A 13 5.45 12.93 -10.14
CA ARG A 13 4.05 12.87 -10.56
C ARG A 13 3.57 11.44 -10.74
N TRP A 14 2.26 11.30 -10.71
CA TRP A 14 1.58 10.06 -11.06
C TRP A 14 1.30 9.97 -12.55
N THR A 15 1.41 8.76 -13.07
CA THR A 15 0.98 8.40 -14.42
C THR A 15 0.21 7.10 -14.37
N ALA A 16 -0.82 6.96 -15.21
CA ALA A 16 -1.46 5.67 -15.41
C ALA A 16 -0.45 4.67 -15.97
N HIS A 17 -0.48 3.45 -15.47
CA HIS A 17 0.49 2.40 -15.80
C HIS A 17 -0.22 1.09 -16.15
N GLN A 18 0.51 0.14 -16.73
CA GLN A 18 -0.03 -1.19 -17.01
C GLN A 18 0.38 -2.20 -15.91
N PRO A 19 -0.54 -2.96 -15.32
CA PRO A 19 -0.25 -3.86 -14.19
C PRO A 19 0.91 -4.83 -14.41
N ALA A 20 1.13 -5.29 -15.65
CA ALA A 20 2.15 -6.27 -15.99
C ALA A 20 3.49 -5.69 -16.47
N GLU A 21 3.60 -4.36 -16.60
CA GLU A 21 4.81 -3.72 -17.10
C GLU A 21 5.71 -3.31 -15.92
N GLN A 22 6.96 -3.78 -15.90
CA GLN A 22 7.91 -3.28 -14.89
C GLN A 22 8.36 -1.87 -15.23
N PRO A 23 8.40 -0.93 -14.26
CA PRO A 23 8.96 0.39 -14.48
C PRO A 23 10.42 0.32 -14.91
N THR A 24 10.77 0.95 -16.03
CA THR A 24 12.15 1.08 -16.53
C THR A 24 12.75 2.46 -16.27
N ILE A 25 12.19 3.19 -15.30
CA ILE A 25 12.59 4.55 -14.94
C ILE A 25 13.64 4.54 -13.82
N PRO A 26 14.43 5.61 -13.65
CA PRO A 26 15.35 5.73 -12.53
C PRO A 26 14.62 5.69 -11.18
N GLU A 27 15.25 5.07 -10.18
CA GLU A 27 14.81 5.08 -8.79
C GLU A 27 15.06 6.45 -8.13
N PRO A 28 14.32 6.82 -7.07
CA PRO A 28 13.23 6.07 -6.45
C PRO A 28 11.89 6.21 -7.20
N TRP A 29 11.09 5.14 -7.20
CA TRP A 29 9.72 5.14 -7.75
C TRP A 29 8.79 4.27 -6.91
N LEU A 30 7.48 4.50 -7.03
CA LEU A 30 6.42 3.76 -6.36
C LEU A 30 5.32 3.43 -7.37
N LEU A 31 4.92 2.17 -7.44
CA LEU A 31 3.81 1.68 -8.24
C LEU A 31 2.71 1.19 -7.31
N ILE A 32 1.47 1.53 -7.67
CA ILE A 32 0.26 1.10 -6.98
C ILE A 32 -0.60 0.37 -7.98
N ASP A 33 -1.13 -0.79 -7.61
CA ASP A 33 -2.13 -1.54 -8.36
C ASP A 33 -3.33 -1.85 -7.46
N ILE A 34 -4.49 -1.27 -7.76
CA ILE A 34 -5.74 -1.50 -7.04
C ILE A 34 -6.61 -2.47 -7.83
N HIS A 35 -7.15 -3.47 -7.13
CA HIS A 35 -7.99 -4.50 -7.70
C HIS A 35 -9.29 -4.67 -6.90
N ASP A 36 -10.41 -4.47 -7.59
CA ASP A 36 -11.78 -4.70 -7.13
C ASP A 36 -12.20 -3.96 -5.84
N SER A 37 -11.54 -2.85 -5.51
CA SER A 37 -11.73 -2.08 -4.26
C SER A 37 -11.33 -2.78 -2.95
N ASP A 38 -10.85 -4.02 -2.97
CA ASP A 38 -10.54 -4.78 -1.75
C ASP A 38 -9.03 -4.89 -1.47
N ILE A 39 -8.21 -4.90 -2.52
CA ILE A 39 -6.75 -5.03 -2.41
C ILE A 39 -6.03 -3.94 -3.20
N ALA A 40 -5.01 -3.35 -2.58
CA ALA A 40 -4.01 -2.53 -3.27
C ALA A 40 -2.61 -3.10 -3.04
N THR A 41 -1.88 -3.34 -4.12
CA THR A 41 -0.47 -3.74 -4.09
C THR A 41 0.42 -2.53 -4.31
N LEU A 42 1.34 -2.30 -3.38
CA LEU A 42 2.37 -1.28 -3.44
C LEU A 42 3.69 -1.93 -3.83
N ILE A 43 4.33 -1.47 -4.90
CA ILE A 43 5.66 -1.93 -5.32
C ILE A 43 6.57 -0.71 -5.36
N TYR A 44 7.63 -0.71 -4.55
CA TYR A 44 8.51 0.45 -4.39
C TYR A 44 9.97 0.08 -4.54
N HIS A 45 10.71 0.99 -5.16
CA HIS A 45 12.13 0.83 -5.39
C HIS A 45 12.92 2.11 -5.04
N PRO A 46 14.08 1.99 -4.38
CA PRO A 46 14.65 0.74 -3.88
C PRO A 46 13.85 0.20 -2.67
N ALA A 47 13.86 -1.11 -2.49
CA ALA A 47 13.10 -1.82 -1.45
C ALA A 47 13.56 -1.54 0.00
N GLY A 48 14.80 -1.07 0.19
CA GLY A 48 15.37 -0.87 1.51
C GLY A 48 15.39 -2.16 2.36
N PRO A 49 15.05 -2.11 3.66
CA PRO A 49 14.98 -3.31 4.51
C PRO A 49 13.78 -4.22 4.21
N GLY A 50 12.77 -3.75 3.48
CA GLY A 50 11.58 -4.50 3.07
C GLY A 50 11.81 -5.47 1.91
N SER A 51 10.74 -6.08 1.42
CA SER A 51 10.75 -6.83 0.16
C SER A 51 10.61 -5.92 -1.06
N GLY A 52 10.21 -4.66 -0.86
CA GLY A 52 9.82 -3.75 -1.95
C GLY A 52 8.36 -3.92 -2.34
N VAL A 53 7.60 -4.73 -1.60
CA VAL A 53 6.18 -4.97 -1.82
C VAL A 53 5.42 -4.84 -0.50
N ALA A 54 4.31 -4.12 -0.49
CA ALA A 54 3.39 -4.02 0.64
C ALA A 54 1.95 -4.03 0.13
N TYR A 55 0.98 -4.30 1.00
CA TYR A 55 -0.44 -4.38 0.64
C TYR A 55 -1.27 -3.45 1.51
N LEU A 56 -2.38 -2.94 0.98
CA LEU A 56 -3.44 -2.24 1.71
C LEU A 56 -4.76 -2.97 1.47
N GLY A 57 -5.68 -2.88 2.45
CA GLY A 57 -6.94 -3.62 2.42
C GLY A 57 -6.68 -5.08 2.80
N ASP A 58 -7.06 -6.01 1.93
CA ASP A 58 -6.73 -7.43 2.07
C ASP A 58 -5.32 -7.75 1.53
N THR A 59 -4.73 -8.83 2.04
CA THR A 59 -3.55 -9.43 1.38
C THR A 59 -4.00 -10.34 0.24
N PRO A 60 -3.14 -10.62 -0.77
CA PRO A 60 -3.49 -11.58 -1.82
C PRO A 60 -3.88 -12.96 -1.26
N ARG A 61 -3.30 -13.35 -0.12
CA ARG A 61 -3.57 -14.63 0.52
C ARG A 61 -4.99 -14.71 1.08
N THR A 62 -5.46 -13.61 1.67
CA THR A 62 -6.84 -13.46 2.16
C THR A 62 -7.82 -13.33 1.01
N TYR A 63 -7.61 -12.36 0.10
CA TYR A 63 -8.54 -12.05 -0.99
C TYR A 63 -8.78 -13.22 -1.95
N PHE A 64 -7.72 -13.96 -2.32
CA PHE A 64 -7.85 -15.15 -3.19
C PHE A 64 -8.07 -16.45 -2.43
N GLU A 65 -8.20 -16.39 -1.10
CA GLU A 65 -8.28 -17.56 -0.20
C GLU A 65 -7.18 -18.60 -0.49
N ASN A 66 -6.00 -18.12 -0.88
CA ASN A 66 -4.91 -18.95 -1.40
C ASN A 66 -3.58 -18.57 -0.73
N PRO A 67 -3.02 -19.42 0.15
CA PRO A 67 -1.75 -19.12 0.80
C PRO A 67 -0.57 -19.02 -0.18
N ASP A 68 -0.68 -19.55 -1.40
CA ASP A 68 0.39 -19.45 -2.39
C ASP A 68 0.26 -18.21 -3.31
N ALA A 69 -0.73 -17.34 -3.08
CA ALA A 69 -0.95 -16.12 -3.88
C ALA A 69 0.17 -15.08 -3.72
N SER A 70 0.82 -15.04 -2.55
CA SER A 70 1.99 -14.20 -2.28
C SER A 70 2.87 -14.81 -1.19
N ALA A 71 4.08 -14.26 -1.03
CA ALA A 71 4.86 -14.48 0.18
C ALA A 71 4.10 -13.94 1.41
N PRO A 72 4.31 -14.51 2.61
CA PRO A 72 3.71 -13.98 3.83
C PRO A 72 4.13 -12.54 4.10
N THR A 73 3.21 -11.72 4.62
CA THR A 73 3.48 -10.34 4.99
C THR A 73 4.35 -10.24 6.25
N ASP A 74 5.28 -9.28 6.28
CA ASP A 74 6.01 -8.83 7.47
C ASP A 74 5.81 -7.32 7.60
N VAL A 75 4.69 -6.91 8.22
CA VAL A 75 4.27 -5.50 8.27
C VAL A 75 5.36 -4.59 8.83
N ALA A 76 6.04 -5.01 9.90
CA ALA A 76 7.10 -4.20 10.50
C ALA A 76 8.26 -3.98 9.52
N ARG A 77 8.65 -5.03 8.79
CA ARG A 77 9.73 -4.95 7.81
C ARG A 77 9.34 -4.18 6.56
N GLU A 78 8.10 -4.31 6.09
CA GLU A 78 7.61 -3.54 4.94
C GLU A 78 7.40 -2.06 5.26
N ALA A 79 6.92 -1.74 6.47
CA ALA A 79 6.86 -0.36 6.95
C ALA A 79 8.26 0.26 7.05
N ALA A 80 9.27 -0.49 7.50
CA ALA A 80 10.67 -0.06 7.50
C ALA A 80 11.19 0.17 6.07
N GLY A 81 10.81 -0.68 5.11
CA GLY A 81 11.13 -0.53 3.69
C GLY A 81 10.57 0.77 3.10
N LEU A 82 9.28 1.01 3.31
CA LEU A 82 8.60 2.22 2.87
C LEU A 82 9.12 3.47 3.58
N GLY A 83 9.45 3.41 4.86
CA GLY A 83 10.08 4.50 5.60
C GLY A 83 11.45 4.88 5.04
N ALA A 84 12.26 3.88 4.67
CA ALA A 84 13.54 4.12 3.99
C ALA A 84 13.35 4.71 2.58
N TRP A 85 12.39 4.19 1.81
CA TRP A 85 12.03 4.73 0.50
C TRP A 85 11.56 6.18 0.58
N TRP A 86 10.66 6.49 1.52
CA TRP A 86 10.16 7.84 1.79
C TRP A 86 11.30 8.80 2.11
N ALA A 87 12.23 8.40 2.99
CA ALA A 87 13.38 9.21 3.34
C ALA A 87 14.25 9.50 2.10
N GLN A 88 14.47 8.52 1.23
CA GLN A 88 15.23 8.72 0.00
C GLN A 88 14.52 9.64 -1.00
N GLN A 89 13.21 9.45 -1.20
CA GLN A 89 12.38 10.26 -2.09
C GLN A 89 12.46 11.76 -1.76
N ARG A 90 12.55 12.13 -0.49
CA ARG A 90 12.71 13.53 -0.07
C ARG A 90 14.15 14.04 0.00
N GLY A 91 15.13 13.21 -0.34
CA GLY A 91 16.55 13.56 -0.25
C GLY A 91 17.20 13.39 1.13
N GLY A 92 16.53 12.68 2.05
CA GLY A 92 17.02 12.30 3.37
C GLY A 92 16.01 12.56 4.49
N ALA A 93 16.14 11.81 5.59
CA ALA A 93 15.43 12.03 6.85
C ALA A 93 16.33 11.60 8.02
N SER A 94 16.14 12.20 9.19
CA SER A 94 16.75 11.70 10.42
C SER A 94 16.17 10.35 10.83
N ASP A 95 16.89 9.59 11.67
CA ASP A 95 16.37 8.31 12.17
C ASP A 95 15.06 8.48 12.96
N ILE A 96 14.89 9.59 13.67
CA ILE A 96 13.66 9.89 14.43
C ILE A 96 12.48 10.11 13.48
N GLU A 97 12.67 10.89 12.43
CA GLU A 97 11.64 11.14 11.42
C GLU A 97 11.28 9.86 10.66
N ARG A 98 12.29 9.06 10.29
CA ARG A 98 12.07 7.77 9.62
C ARG A 98 11.27 6.84 10.52
N SER A 99 11.68 6.64 11.77
CA SER A 99 10.95 5.75 12.68
C SER A 99 9.54 6.24 13.02
N ALA A 100 9.31 7.55 13.09
CA ALA A 100 7.96 8.09 13.23
C ALA A 100 7.10 7.76 11.99
N LYS A 101 7.67 7.88 10.79
CA LYS A 101 6.98 7.54 9.55
C LYS A 101 6.69 6.04 9.45
N GLU A 102 7.66 5.18 9.79
CA GLU A 102 7.47 3.73 9.84
C GLU A 102 6.28 3.35 10.73
N ALA A 103 6.16 3.95 11.92
CA ALA A 103 5.05 3.72 12.84
C ALA A 103 3.70 4.21 12.28
N GLU A 104 3.68 5.34 11.59
CA GLU A 104 2.48 5.84 10.91
C GLU A 104 2.05 4.91 9.77
N LEU A 105 2.98 4.47 8.92
CA LEU A 105 2.68 3.60 7.78
C LEU A 105 2.21 2.21 8.20
N THR A 106 2.71 1.70 9.34
CA THR A 106 2.28 0.42 9.90
C THR A 106 0.76 0.33 10.06
N ALA A 107 0.09 1.43 10.41
CA ALA A 107 -1.36 1.46 10.61
C ALA A 107 -2.18 1.24 9.32
N TYR A 108 -1.55 1.35 8.15
CA TYR A 108 -2.22 1.18 6.86
C TYR A 108 -2.00 -0.19 6.24
N LEU A 109 -0.86 -0.83 6.53
CA LEU A 109 -0.46 -2.06 5.85
C LEU A 109 -1.35 -3.22 6.24
N ALA A 110 -1.72 -4.02 5.25
CA ALA A 110 -2.42 -5.27 5.45
C ALA A 110 -1.47 -6.32 6.03
N GLU A 111 -1.99 -7.10 6.98
CA GLU A 111 -1.33 -8.28 7.53
C GLU A 111 -2.10 -9.53 7.11
N ASP A 112 -1.37 -10.63 6.91
CA ASP A 112 -1.98 -11.94 6.75
C ASP A 112 -2.70 -12.33 8.05
N LEU A 113 -4.03 -12.41 7.99
CA LEU A 113 -4.86 -12.88 9.09
C LEU A 113 -4.92 -14.40 9.11
N ASP A 114 -5.00 -14.99 10.31
CA ASP A 114 -5.42 -16.38 10.43
C ASP A 114 -6.92 -16.45 10.07
N PRO A 115 -7.35 -17.38 9.18
CA PRO A 115 -8.77 -17.56 8.88
C PRO A 115 -9.67 -17.75 10.11
N THR A 116 -9.12 -18.19 11.25
CA THR A 116 -9.89 -18.31 12.50
C THR A 116 -10.10 -16.98 13.24
N ASP A 117 -9.34 -15.95 12.90
CA ASP A 117 -9.40 -14.60 13.49
C ASP A 117 -10.31 -13.67 12.67
N ILE A 118 -10.82 -14.12 11.52
CA ILE A 118 -11.76 -13.37 10.68
C ILE A 118 -13.16 -13.51 11.27
N ASP A 119 -13.66 -12.45 11.90
CA ASP A 119 -15.04 -12.37 12.36
C ASP A 119 -15.96 -12.02 11.18
N LEU A 120 -16.66 -13.02 10.66
CA LEU A 120 -17.60 -12.87 9.54
C LEU A 120 -18.96 -12.31 9.98
N ASP A 121 -19.20 -12.13 11.29
CA ASP A 121 -20.50 -11.73 11.85
C ASP A 121 -20.57 -10.21 12.16
N ASP A 122 -19.53 -9.43 11.86
CA ASP A 122 -19.50 -7.98 12.06
C ASP A 122 -20.18 -7.25 10.88
N ASP A 123 -21.50 -7.44 10.80
CA ASP A 123 -22.44 -6.93 9.77
C ASP A 123 -22.96 -5.49 10.07
N ASP A 124 -22.41 -4.80 11.08
CA ASP A 124 -22.76 -3.40 11.38
C ASP A 124 -21.93 -2.44 10.50
N ASP A 125 -22.18 -2.48 9.18
CA ASP A 125 -21.51 -1.66 8.15
C ASP A 125 -21.82 -0.15 8.24
N ASP A 126 -22.81 0.27 9.03
CA ASP A 126 -23.32 1.66 9.01
C ASP A 126 -22.40 2.68 9.72
N ASP A 127 -21.41 2.24 10.52
CA ASP A 127 -20.47 3.11 11.25
C ASP A 127 -19.01 2.98 10.79
N ARG A 128 -18.71 2.11 9.81
CA ARG A 128 -17.36 1.91 9.28
C ARG A 128 -16.93 3.09 8.41
N ASP A 129 -15.67 3.49 8.56
CA ASP A 129 -15.09 4.54 7.73
C ASP A 129 -14.94 4.03 6.27
N ASP A 130 -15.19 4.88 5.27
CA ASP A 130 -15.03 4.51 3.86
C ASP A 130 -13.65 3.91 3.54
N ALA A 131 -12.59 4.29 4.28
CA ALA A 131 -11.25 3.71 4.11
C ALA A 131 -11.08 2.31 4.73
N GLU A 132 -12.00 1.87 5.56
CA GLU A 132 -12.09 0.49 6.07
C GLU A 132 -12.84 -0.40 5.08
N ILE A 133 -13.69 0.19 4.22
CA ILE A 133 -14.52 -0.52 3.24
C ILE A 133 -13.87 -0.53 1.85
N PHE A 134 -13.31 0.60 1.40
CA PHE A 134 -12.80 0.77 0.04
C PHE A 134 -11.30 1.08 0.04
N VAL A 135 -10.51 0.18 -0.56
CA VAL A 135 -9.06 0.26 -0.56
C VAL A 135 -8.52 1.46 -1.34
N GLU A 136 -9.26 1.99 -2.31
CA GLU A 136 -8.87 3.18 -3.05
C GLU A 136 -8.90 4.45 -2.17
N VAL A 137 -9.85 4.53 -1.23
CA VAL A 137 -9.92 5.59 -0.22
C VAL A 137 -8.78 5.41 0.79
N LYS A 138 -8.53 4.17 1.25
CA LYS A 138 -7.38 3.83 2.10
C LYS A 138 -6.05 4.20 1.43
N THR A 139 -5.93 3.94 0.14
CA THR A 139 -4.77 4.27 -0.69
C THR A 139 -4.57 5.78 -0.76
N ALA A 140 -5.62 6.57 -0.99
CA ALA A 140 -5.53 8.03 -0.99
C ALA A 140 -5.01 8.57 0.36
N ARG A 141 -5.48 8.03 1.48
CA ARG A 141 -5.01 8.40 2.83
C ARG A 141 -3.57 7.96 3.10
N PHE A 142 -3.21 6.74 2.68
CA PHE A 142 -1.85 6.23 2.75
C PHE A 142 -0.87 7.11 1.96
N LEU A 143 -1.25 7.55 0.76
CA LEU A 143 -0.44 8.46 -0.05
C LEU A 143 -0.24 9.82 0.62
N ALA A 144 -1.29 10.35 1.26
CA ALA A 144 -1.17 11.55 2.06
C ALA A 144 -0.22 11.36 3.26
N ALA A 145 -0.29 10.20 3.94
CA ALA A 145 0.65 9.83 5.01
C ALA A 145 2.10 9.70 4.51
N LEU A 146 2.31 9.30 3.25
CA LEU A 146 3.64 9.32 2.60
C LEU A 146 4.11 10.71 2.15
N ASP A 147 3.35 11.78 2.42
CA ASP A 147 3.59 13.14 1.92
C ASP A 147 3.63 13.20 0.37
N LEU A 148 2.87 12.34 -0.31
CA LEU A 148 2.79 12.29 -1.77
C LEU A 148 1.50 12.96 -2.28
N PRO A 149 1.51 13.48 -3.52
CA PRO A 149 0.26 13.85 -4.18
C PRO A 149 -0.62 12.61 -4.35
N VAL A 150 -1.94 12.78 -4.38
CA VAL A 150 -2.89 11.70 -4.70
C VAL A 150 -3.24 11.78 -6.19
N PRO A 151 -3.19 10.67 -6.96
CA PRO A 151 -3.72 10.61 -8.33
C PRO A 151 -5.11 11.22 -8.43
N ASP A 152 -5.37 12.00 -9.49
CA ASP A 152 -6.65 12.72 -9.64
C ASP A 152 -7.86 11.77 -9.78
N ASP A 153 -7.62 10.56 -10.27
CA ASP A 153 -8.64 9.54 -10.50
C ASP A 153 -8.97 8.71 -9.24
N LEU A 154 -8.23 8.86 -8.13
CA LEU A 154 -8.52 8.15 -6.88
C LEU A 154 -9.63 8.84 -6.09
N PRO A 155 -10.63 8.09 -5.60
CA PRO A 155 -11.61 8.57 -4.63
C PRO A 155 -10.95 9.04 -3.33
N ARG A 156 -11.62 9.97 -2.62
CA ARG A 156 -11.10 10.63 -1.41
C ARG A 156 -12.15 10.67 -0.32
#